data_AF-A0A9Q2KNE2-F1
#
_entry.id   AF-A0A9Q2KNE2-F1
#
_cell.length_a   1.000
_cell.length_b   1.000
_cell.length_c   1.000
_cell.angle_alpha   90.00
_cell.angle_beta   90.00
_cell.angle_gamma   90.00
#
_symmetry.space_group_name_H-M   'P 1'
#
loop_
_entity.id
_entity.type
_entity.pdbx_description
1 polymer ?
#
loop_
_entity_poly.entity_id
_entity_poly.type
_entity_poly.pdbx_seq_one_letter_code
_entity_poly.pdbx_strand_id
1 'polypeptide(L)' 'MDLTDDEEKRIEFEKFIIERFGDTVDLRRAKHGNNGYISWEAAVAWIVWQERS' A
#
# COMPACT_ATOMS: atom_id res chain seq x y z
N MET A 1 2.45 10.62 15.62
CA MET A 1 2.46 10.14 14.23
C MET A 1 1.20 10.70 13.61
N ASP A 2 1.35 11.68 12.73
CA ASP A 2 0.21 12.40 12.19
C ASP A 2 -0.51 11.50 11.18
N LEU A 3 -1.81 11.27 11.38
CA LEU A 3 -2.58 10.34 10.55
C LEU A 3 -2.63 10.79 9.08
N THR A 4 -2.47 12.09 8.85
CA THR A 4 -2.37 12.73 7.53
C THR A 4 -1.09 12.33 6.78
N ASP A 5 0.05 12.22 7.46
CA ASP A 5 1.32 11.80 6.85
C ASP A 5 1.28 10.34 6.36
N ASP A 6 0.61 9.47 7.11
CA ASP A 6 0.51 8.04 6.78
C ASP A 6 -0.41 7.80 5.56
N GLU A 7 -1.43 8.64 5.39
CA GLU A 7 -2.34 8.58 4.24
C GLU A 7 -1.69 9.10 2.96
N GLU A 8 -0.92 10.19 3.03
CA GLU A 8 -0.17 10.72 1.88
C GLU A 8 0.91 9.75 1.38
N LYS A 9 1.72 9.19 2.29
CA LYS A 9 2.72 8.17 1.93
C LYS A 9 2.11 6.94 1.28
N ARG A 10 0.91 6.56 1.72
CA ARG A 10 0.15 5.45 1.14
C ARG A 10 -0.31 5.78 -0.28
N ILE A 11 -0.85 6.97 -0.51
CA ILE A 11 -1.26 7.41 -1.86
C ILE A 11 -0.05 7.41 -2.82
N GLU A 12 1.12 7.85 -2.35
CA GLU A 12 2.35 7.84 -3.13
C GLU A 12 2.80 6.42 -3.49
N PHE A 13 2.76 5.51 -2.53
CA PHE A 13 3.06 4.10 -2.76
C PHE A 13 2.07 3.43 -3.73
N GLU A 14 0.78 3.66 -3.55
CA GLU A 14 -0.26 3.10 -4.43
C GLU A 14 -0.05 3.58 -5.87
N LYS A 15 0.26 4.86 -6.08
CA LYS A 15 0.66 5.39 -7.39
C LYS A 15 1.91 4.69 -7.93
N PHE A 16 2.98 4.61 -7.15
CA PHE A 16 4.23 3.98 -7.57
C PHE A 16 4.04 2.52 -8.02
N ILE A 17 3.31 1.72 -7.25
CA ILE A 17 3.08 0.31 -7.55
C ILE A 17 2.22 0.15 -8.80
N ILE A 18 1.15 0.92 -8.93
CA ILE A 18 0.26 0.86 -10.10
C ILE A 18 1.01 1.26 -11.38
N GLU A 19 1.81 2.35 -11.33
CA GLU A 19 2.60 2.81 -12.48
C GLU A 19 3.65 1.78 -12.92
N ARG A 20 4.24 1.04 -11.98
CA ARG A 20 5.32 0.07 -12.27
C ARG A 20 4.81 -1.31 -12.65
N PHE A 21 3.73 -1.77 -12.04
CA PHE A 21 3.33 -3.17 -12.07
C PHE A 21 1.91 -3.38 -12.59
N GLY A 22 1.12 -2.32 -12.76
CA GLY A 22 -0.22 -2.39 -13.34
C GLY A 22 -1.14 -3.38 -12.61
N ASP A 23 -1.67 -4.35 -13.35
CA ASP A 23 -2.61 -5.38 -12.88
C ASP A 23 -1.92 -6.60 -12.24
N THR A 24 -0.59 -6.66 -12.23
CA THR A 24 0.16 -7.79 -11.65
C THR A 24 0.22 -7.76 -10.13
N VAL A 25 -0.26 -6.69 -9.49
CA VAL A 25 -0.33 -6.54 -8.02
C VAL A 25 -1.77 -6.32 -7.59
N ASP A 26 -2.27 -7.19 -6.71
CA ASP A 26 -3.59 -7.01 -6.12
C ASP A 26 -3.54 -6.00 -4.96
N LEU A 27 -3.99 -4.77 -5.21
CA LEU A 27 -4.10 -3.74 -4.16
C LEU A 27 -5.47 -3.72 -3.47
N ARG A 28 -6.37 -4.66 -3.79
CA ARG A 28 -7.72 -4.69 -3.21
C ARG A 28 -7.64 -4.93 -1.70
N ARG A 29 -8.46 -4.18 -0.98
CA ARG A 29 -8.64 -4.38 0.47
C ARG A 29 -9.59 -5.54 0.68
N ALA A 30 -9.13 -6.59 1.35
CA ALA A 30 -10.03 -7.63 1.82
C ALA A 30 -10.95 -7.04 2.90
N LYS A 31 -12.27 -7.05 2.66
CA LYS A 31 -13.26 -6.59 3.64
C LYS A 31 -13.38 -7.62 4.77
N HIS A 32 -12.58 -7.46 5.82
CA HIS A 32 -12.84 -8.09 7.11
C HIS A 32 -12.74 -7.04 8.22
N GLY A 33 -13.89 -6.59 8.72
CA GLY A 33 -13.98 -5.49 9.69
C GLY A 33 -13.53 -4.13 9.12
N ASN A 34 -13.63 -3.08 9.95
CA ASN A 34 -13.47 -1.68 9.53
C ASN A 34 -12.13 -1.32 8.89
N ASN A 35 -11.09 -2.16 8.99
CA ASN A 35 -9.73 -1.84 8.53
C ASN A 35 -9.16 -2.91 7.59
N GLY A 36 -9.91 -3.25 6.53
CA GLY A 36 -9.54 -4.29 5.56
C GLY A 36 -8.05 -4.36 5.20
N TYR A 37 -7.51 -5.58 5.16
CA TYR A 37 -6.09 -5.85 4.94
C TYR A 37 -5.73 -5.82 3.45
N ILE A 38 -4.51 -5.39 3.14
CA ILE A 38 -3.94 -5.43 1.78
C ILE A 38 -3.43 -6.85 1.51
N SER A 39 -3.36 -7.26 0.24
CA SER A 39 -2.73 -8.54 -0.14
C SER A 39 -1.32 -8.67 0.42
N TRP A 40 -0.82 -9.90 0.56
CA TRP A 40 0.53 -10.17 1.05
C TRP A 40 1.59 -9.48 0.20
N GLU A 41 1.42 -9.49 -1.13
CA GLU A 41 2.32 -8.83 -2.07
C GLU A 41 2.38 -7.32 -1.84
N ALA A 42 1.22 -6.69 -1.63
CA ALA A 42 1.14 -5.26 -1.35
C ALA A 42 1.69 -4.90 0.03
N ALA A 43 1.51 -5.76 1.03
CA ALA A 43 2.07 -5.57 2.38
C ALA A 43 3.60 -5.64 2.38
N VAL A 44 4.19 -6.62 1.69
CA VAL A 44 5.64 -6.76 1.55
C VAL A 44 6.21 -5.57 0.76
N ALA A 45 5.56 -5.17 -0.35
CA ALA A 45 5.98 -4.02 -1.13
C ALA A 45 5.93 -2.71 -0.32
N TRP A 46 4.91 -2.53 0.54
CA TRP A 46 4.78 -1.37 1.43
C TRP A 46 5.90 -1.32 2.48
N ILE A 47 6.22 -2.45 3.11
CA ILE A 47 7.33 -2.55 4.09
C ILE A 47 8.65 -2.15 3.43
N VAL A 48 8.96 -2.73 2.27
CA VAL A 48 10.19 -2.41 1.52
C VAL A 48 10.21 -0.94 1.06
N TRP A 49 9.06 -0.35 0.75
CA TRP A 49 8.94 1.07 0.38
C TRP A 49 9.21 2.01 1.56
N GLN A 50 8.72 1.70 2.75
CA GLN A 50 9.01 2.49 3.96
C GLN A 50 10.49 2.41 4.37
N GLU A 51 11.14 1.26 4.13
CA GLU A 51 12.57 1.05 4.42
C GLU A 51 13.51 1.65 3.35
N ARG A 52 12.98 2.26 2.28
CA ARG A 52 13.76 2.86 1.18
C ARG A 52 14.41 4.21 1.52
N SER A 53 14.47 4.55 2.81
CA SER A 53 15.11 5.77 3.35
C SER A 53 16.58 5.89 2.96
#